data_AF-U2RLG1-F1
#
_entry.id   AF-U2RLG1-F1
#
_cell.length_a   1.000
_cell.length_b   1.000
_cell.length_c   1.000
_cell.angle_alpha   90.00
_cell.angle_beta   90.00
_cell.angle_gamma   90.00
#
_symmetry.space_group_name_H-M   'P 1'
#
loop_
_entity.id
_entity.type
_entity.pdbx_description
1 polymer ?
#
loop_
_entity_poly.entity_id
_entity_poly.type
_entity_poly.pdbx_seq_one_letter_code
_entity_poly.pdbx_strand_id
1 'polypeptide(L)'
;MAEVKTEVKALLDQGWEVYTADEVRLEHEAETRRMWLPRGQRTKLSVDRKKTSQSFFGALSLTSKKVKLYPIEGNQNTEQTILSLDRLQRETEAGKIAVVLDNARFHHAKALTDLYEPGQLLERITPIHLPPYAPDHNPVEHVWNAAKSNIANIQRETPEETFGAFASYITGRAFDYDFEHLPLRETRNDFVS
;
A
#
# COMPACT_ATOMS: atom_id res chain seq x y z
N MET A 1 -17.93 0.03 -7.35
CA MET A 1 -16.86 1.00 -7.66
C MET A 1 -17.38 2.41 -7.86
N ALA A 2 -18.41 2.65 -8.68
CA ALA A 2 -18.95 4.01 -8.89
C ALA A 2 -19.38 4.70 -7.58
N GLU A 3 -20.02 3.97 -6.66
CA GLU A 3 -20.44 4.46 -5.35
C GLU A 3 -19.25 4.92 -4.50
N VAL A 4 -18.25 4.07 -4.30
CA VAL A 4 -17.01 4.41 -3.56
C VAL A 4 -16.32 5.65 -4.14
N LYS A 5 -16.23 5.76 -5.48
CA LYS A 5 -15.64 6.95 -6.12
C LYS A 5 -16.42 8.22 -5.78
N THR A 6 -17.75 8.13 -5.82
CA THR A 6 -18.65 9.25 -5.54
C THR A 6 -18.53 9.67 -4.07
N GLU A 7 -18.52 8.70 -3.16
CA GLU A 7 -18.37 8.92 -1.72
C GLU A 7 -17.00 9.54 -1.38
N VAL A 8 -15.91 8.96 -1.88
CA VAL A 8 -14.55 9.48 -1.68
C VAL A 8 -14.43 10.92 -2.18
N LYS A 9 -14.96 11.21 -3.38
CA LYS A 9 -14.96 12.56 -3.93
C LYS A 9 -15.74 13.54 -3.04
N ALA A 10 -16.94 13.16 -2.60
CA ALA A 10 -17.75 13.99 -1.73
C ALA A 10 -17.06 14.28 -0.37
N LEU A 11 -16.30 13.32 0.17
CA LEU A 11 -15.55 13.50 1.42
C LEU A 11 -14.35 14.43 1.23
N LEU A 12 -13.61 14.28 0.13
CA LEU A 12 -12.53 15.19 -0.24
C LEU A 12 -13.06 16.63 -0.41
N ASP A 13 -14.20 16.81 -1.08
CA ASP A 13 -14.84 18.12 -1.27
C ASP A 13 -15.29 18.76 0.07
N GLN A 14 -15.59 17.93 1.08
CA GLN A 14 -15.90 18.37 2.44
C GLN A 14 -14.66 18.66 3.31
N GLY A 15 -13.45 18.51 2.75
CA GLY A 15 -12.18 18.73 3.45
C GLY A 15 -11.76 17.59 4.38
N TRP A 16 -12.27 16.37 4.16
CA TRP A 16 -11.78 15.19 4.87
C TRP A 16 -10.44 14.75 4.29
N GLU A 17 -9.58 14.21 5.15
CA GLU A 17 -8.41 13.49 4.66
C GLU A 17 -8.81 12.06 4.32
N VAL A 18 -8.66 11.68 3.05
CA VAL A 18 -8.98 10.33 2.58
C VAL A 18 -7.71 9.55 2.29
N TYR A 19 -7.58 8.39 2.93
CA TYR A 19 -6.52 7.43 2.65
C TYR A 19 -7.07 6.20 1.93
N THR A 20 -6.28 5.63 1.05
CA THR A 20 -6.48 4.27 0.57
C THR A 20 -5.42 3.39 1.20
N ALA A 21 -5.85 2.34 1.91
CA ALA A 21 -4.97 1.51 2.71
C ALA A 21 -5.09 0.04 2.35
N ASP A 22 -3.98 -0.67 2.54
CA ASP A 22 -3.84 -2.11 2.27
C ASP A 22 -2.55 -2.62 2.92
N GLU A 23 -2.43 -3.94 3.06
CA GLU A 23 -1.22 -4.59 3.53
C GLU A 23 -0.42 -5.24 2.39
N VAL A 24 0.89 -5.05 2.41
CA VAL A 24 1.81 -5.68 1.47
C VAL A 24 2.80 -6.58 2.19
N ARG A 25 2.94 -7.81 1.72
CA ARG A 25 4.02 -8.70 2.13
C ARG A 25 5.15 -8.68 1.11
N LEU A 26 6.38 -8.53 1.62
CA LEU A 26 7.62 -8.63 0.86
C LEU A 26 8.41 -9.84 1.31
N GLU A 27 8.97 -10.54 0.34
CA GLU A 27 9.94 -11.61 0.57
C GLU A 27 11.34 -11.09 0.25
N HIS A 28 12.33 -11.50 1.04
CA HIS A 28 13.74 -11.28 0.73
C HIS A 28 14.17 -12.31 -0.32
N GLU A 29 13.60 -12.17 -1.51
CA GLU A 29 13.93 -12.93 -2.70
C GLU A 29 13.77 -12.00 -3.90
N ALA A 30 14.71 -12.06 -4.85
CA ALA A 30 14.59 -11.29 -6.07
C ALA A 30 13.42 -11.81 -6.93
N GLU A 31 12.29 -11.08 -6.93
CA GLU A 31 11.22 -11.30 -7.91
C GLU A 31 11.76 -11.00 -9.32
N THR A 32 11.73 -11.99 -10.20
CA THR A 32 12.14 -11.80 -11.60
C THR A 32 11.00 -11.17 -12.39
N ARG A 33 11.24 -10.00 -12.97
CA ARG A 33 10.32 -9.28 -13.88
C ARG A 33 10.96 -9.13 -15.26
N ARG A 34 10.14 -8.80 -16.27
CA ARG A 34 10.64 -8.57 -17.64
C ARG A 34 11.68 -7.45 -17.63
N MET A 35 12.78 -7.64 -18.36
CA MET A 35 13.84 -6.65 -18.56
C MET A 35 14.44 -6.79 -19.95
N TRP A 36 15.00 -5.71 -20.48
CA TRP A 36 15.79 -5.73 -21.70
C TRP A 36 17.22 -6.10 -21.39
N LEU A 37 17.69 -7.20 -21.99
CA LEU A 37 19.06 -7.69 -21.80
C LEU A 37 19.90 -7.45 -23.05
N PRO A 38 21.22 -7.22 -22.91
CA PRO A 38 22.11 -7.12 -24.05
C PRO A 38 22.04 -8.36 -24.93
N ARG A 39 21.78 -8.16 -26.23
CA ARG A 39 21.66 -9.25 -27.19
C ARG A 39 23.00 -9.98 -27.33
N GLY A 40 22.99 -11.30 -27.20
CA GLY A 40 24.18 -12.15 -27.32
C GLY A 40 24.96 -12.32 -26.01
N GLN A 41 24.57 -11.68 -24.91
CA GLN A 41 25.20 -11.86 -23.60
C GLN A 41 24.29 -12.66 -22.67
N ARG A 42 24.82 -13.75 -22.10
CA ARG A 42 24.09 -14.53 -21.08
C ARG A 42 24.07 -13.74 -19.77
N THR A 43 22.89 -13.26 -19.38
CA THR A 43 22.68 -12.69 -18.05
C THR A 43 22.33 -13.81 -17.07
N LYS A 44 23.00 -13.83 -15.92
CA LYS A 44 22.69 -14.73 -14.81
C LYS A 44 22.10 -13.92 -13.67
N LEU A 45 20.90 -14.26 -13.25
CA LEU A 45 20.31 -13.75 -12.02
C LEU A 45 20.59 -14.77 -10.91
N SER A 46 21.14 -14.27 -9.81
CA SER A 46 21.30 -15.06 -8.58
C SER A 46 20.11 -14.78 -7.68
N VAL A 47 19.56 -15.82 -7.06
CA VAL A 47 18.43 -15.73 -6.14
C VAL A 47 18.78 -16.54 -4.90
N ASP A 48 18.68 -15.93 -3.71
CA ASP A 48 18.78 -16.68 -2.45
C ASP A 48 17.38 -17.19 -2.08
N ARG A 49 17.25 -18.47 -1.74
CA ARG A 49 15.98 -19.12 -1.41
C ARG A 49 15.71 -19.19 0.10
N LYS A 50 16.38 -18.32 0.88
CA LYS A 50 16.11 -18.15 2.30
C LYS A 50 14.87 -17.27 2.49
N LYS A 51 13.79 -17.91 2.95
CA LYS A 51 12.49 -17.27 3.14
C LYS A 51 12.47 -16.39 4.38
N THR A 52 12.99 -15.17 4.25
CA THR A 52 12.71 -14.07 5.17
C THR A 52 11.65 -13.18 4.55
N SER A 53 10.67 -12.72 5.33
CA SER A 53 9.61 -11.84 4.81
C SER A 53 9.23 -10.79 5.83
N GLN A 54 8.83 -9.61 5.35
CA GLN A 54 8.33 -8.52 6.17
C GLN A 54 7.01 -8.03 5.56
N SER A 55 6.01 -7.84 6.42
CA SER A 55 4.73 -7.23 6.03
C SER A 55 4.70 -5.76 6.42
N PHE A 56 3.97 -4.97 5.66
CA PHE A 56 3.76 -3.55 5.91
C PHE A 56 2.28 -3.21 5.78
N PHE A 57 1.82 -2.29 6.61
CA PHE A 57 0.58 -1.55 6.40
C PHE A 57 0.90 -0.25 5.68
N GLY A 58 0.22 0.04 4.58
CA GLY A 58 0.34 1.31 3.88
C GLY A 58 -0.95 2.09 3.87
N ALA A 59 -0.82 3.41 3.95
CA ALA A 59 -1.91 4.34 3.72
C ALA A 59 -1.45 5.44 2.75
N LEU A 60 -1.98 5.42 1.52
CA LEU A 60 -1.78 6.47 0.53
C LEU A 60 -2.81 7.59 0.76
N SER A 61 -2.33 8.80 1.02
CA SER A 61 -3.16 10.01 1.10
C SER A 61 -3.59 10.43 -0.31
N LEU A 62 -4.90 10.58 -0.53
CA LEU A 62 -5.43 11.07 -1.81
C LEU A 62 -5.26 12.59 -1.98
N THR A 63 -5.01 13.32 -0.87
CA THR A 63 -4.75 14.77 -0.88
C THR A 63 -3.28 15.08 -1.16
N SER A 64 -2.39 14.55 -0.30
CA SER A 64 -0.95 14.84 -0.36
C SER A 64 -0.18 13.93 -1.32
N LYS A 65 -0.83 12.85 -1.79
CA LYS A 65 -0.24 11.81 -2.65
C LYS A 65 0.94 11.08 -2.01
N LYS A 66 1.17 11.25 -0.71
CA LYS A 66 2.22 10.58 0.06
C LYS A 66 1.69 9.33 0.74
N VAL A 67 2.60 8.38 0.98
CA VAL A 67 2.28 7.12 1.65
C VAL A 67 2.89 7.11 3.04
N LYS A 68 2.07 6.79 4.04
CA LYS A 68 2.52 6.40 5.37
C LYS A 68 2.66 4.88 5.40
N LEU A 69 3.83 4.40 5.83
CA LEU A 69 4.20 2.99 5.79
C LEU A 69 4.59 2.53 7.20
N TYR A 70 3.95 1.48 7.70
CA TYR A 70 4.23 0.92 9.02
C TYR A 70 4.62 -0.55 8.90
N PRO A 71 5.78 -0.98 9.43
CA PRO A 71 6.11 -2.40 9.49
C PRO A 71 5.16 -3.13 10.43
N ILE A 72 4.72 -4.32 10.01
CA ILE A 72 3.88 -5.23 10.79
C ILE A 72 4.78 -6.27 11.44
N GLU A 73 4.70 -6.40 12.76
CA GLU A 73 5.43 -7.42 13.50
C GLU A 73 4.60 -8.72 13.55
N GLY A 74 5.16 -9.82 13.05
CA GLY A 74 4.50 -11.13 13.05
C GLY A 74 3.43 -11.27 11.95
N ASN A 75 2.23 -11.69 12.33
CA ASN A 75 1.15 -11.99 11.37
C ASN A 75 0.27 -10.77 11.11
N GLN A 76 -0.19 -10.64 9.87
CA GLN A 76 -1.25 -9.69 9.50
C GLN A 76 -2.55 -10.14 10.19
N ASN A 77 -2.97 -9.39 11.21
CA ASN A 77 -4.18 -9.65 11.98
C ASN A 77 -4.88 -8.33 12.33
N THR A 78 -6.09 -8.44 12.90
CA THR A 78 -6.90 -7.29 13.28
C THR A 78 -6.18 -6.35 14.26
N GLU A 79 -5.37 -6.86 15.19
CA GLU A 79 -4.61 -6.03 16.14
C GLU A 79 -3.59 -5.14 15.45
N GLN A 80 -2.86 -5.68 14.48
CA GLN A 80 -1.87 -4.93 13.69
C GLN A 80 -2.55 -3.86 12.82
N THR A 81 -3.73 -4.15 12.27
CA THR A 81 -4.56 -3.14 11.58
C THR A 81 -4.99 -2.03 12.55
N ILE A 82 -5.48 -2.37 13.76
CA ILE A 82 -5.85 -1.38 14.78
C ILE A 82 -4.67 -0.48 15.15
N LEU A 83 -3.50 -1.07 15.41
CA LEU A 83 -2.28 -0.31 15.75
C LEU A 83 -1.85 0.62 14.62
N SER A 84 -1.95 0.17 13.37
CA SER A 84 -1.58 0.96 12.19
C SER A 84 -2.56 2.12 11.96
N LEU A 85 -3.86 1.89 12.15
CA LEU A 85 -4.90 2.92 12.07
C LEU A 85 -4.77 3.96 13.19
N ASP A 86 -4.48 3.52 14.42
CA ASP A 86 -4.25 4.44 15.54
C ASP A 86 -3.00 5.32 15.33
N ARG A 87 -1.91 4.77 14.78
CA ARG A 87 -0.75 5.57 14.34
C ARG A 87 -1.14 6.55 13.24
N LEU A 88 -1.88 6.09 12.24
CA LEU A 88 -2.35 6.92 11.12
C LEU A 88 -3.15 8.14 11.58
N GLN A 89 -4.11 7.98 12.50
CA GLN A 89 -4.91 9.11 12.99
C GLN A 89 -4.12 10.08 13.87
N ARG A 90 -3.12 9.61 14.61
CA ARG A 90 -2.26 10.47 15.45
C ARG A 90 -1.35 11.34 14.61
N GLU A 91 -0.84 10.79 13.51
CA GLU A 91 0.01 11.50 12.56
C GLU A 91 -0.79 12.35 11.56
N THR A 92 -2.12 12.32 11.60
CA THR A 92 -2.98 13.07 10.67
C THR A 92 -3.59 14.25 11.40
N GLU A 93 -3.24 15.45 10.94
CA GLU A 93 -3.69 16.72 11.52
C GLU A 93 -5.19 16.97 11.27
N ALA A 94 -5.73 16.44 10.16
CA ALA A 94 -7.14 16.61 9.82
C ALA A 94 -8.07 16.03 10.90
N GLY A 95 -9.09 16.78 11.27
CA GLY A 95 -10.04 16.37 12.31
C GLY A 95 -10.86 15.13 11.95
N LYS A 96 -11.10 14.89 10.65
CA LYS A 96 -11.87 13.77 10.12
C LYS A 96 -11.09 13.02 9.06
N ILE A 97 -11.11 11.69 9.16
CA ILE A 97 -10.31 10.81 8.32
C ILE A 97 -11.24 9.74 7.74
N ALA A 98 -11.18 9.52 6.43
CA ALA A 98 -11.77 8.35 5.81
C ALA A 98 -10.67 7.40 5.34
N VAL A 99 -10.84 6.11 5.59
CA VAL A 99 -9.87 5.09 5.17
C VAL A 99 -10.59 4.07 4.29
N VAL A 100 -10.22 4.05 3.02
CA VAL A 100 -10.67 3.04 2.08
C VAL A 100 -9.85 1.78 2.27
N LEU A 101 -10.50 0.70 2.68
CA LEU A 101 -9.90 -0.62 2.91
C LEU A 101 -10.40 -1.62 1.86
N ASP A 102 -9.60 -2.68 1.64
CA ASP A 102 -10.08 -3.82 0.89
C ASP A 102 -11.24 -4.53 1.64
N ASN A 103 -11.84 -5.52 1.00
CA ASN A 103 -12.97 -6.24 1.59
C ASN A 103 -12.54 -7.49 2.40
N ALA A 104 -11.32 -7.52 2.94
CA ALA A 104 -10.83 -8.64 3.70
C ALA A 104 -11.68 -8.85 4.97
N ARG A 105 -11.93 -10.12 5.31
CA ARG A 105 -12.83 -10.51 6.41
C ARG A 105 -12.45 -9.91 7.76
N PHE A 106 -11.15 -9.73 8.01
CA PHE A 106 -10.66 -9.19 9.28
C PHE A 106 -10.87 -7.68 9.42
N HIS A 107 -11.15 -6.94 8.34
CA HIS A 107 -11.60 -5.55 8.41
C HIS A 107 -13.06 -5.43 8.88
N HIS A 108 -13.84 -6.50 8.76
CA HIS A 108 -15.22 -6.59 9.24
C HIS A 108 -15.33 -7.25 10.62
N ALA A 109 -14.19 -7.49 11.28
CA ALA A 109 -14.19 -8.04 12.62
C ALA A 109 -14.91 -7.06 13.55
N LYS A 110 -15.92 -7.53 14.28
CA LYS A 110 -16.68 -6.70 15.22
C LYS A 110 -15.78 -5.91 16.18
N ALA A 111 -14.69 -6.52 16.63
CA ALA A 111 -13.71 -5.86 17.49
C ALA A 111 -13.04 -4.63 16.86
N LEU A 112 -12.96 -4.54 15.53
CA LEU A 112 -12.49 -3.36 14.82
C LEU A 112 -13.65 -2.39 14.55
N THR A 113 -14.82 -2.90 14.14
CA THR A 113 -16.01 -2.07 13.87
C THR A 113 -16.45 -1.29 15.10
N ASP A 114 -16.47 -1.93 16.27
CA ASP A 114 -16.82 -1.31 17.55
C ASP A 114 -15.85 -0.17 17.90
N LEU A 115 -14.61 -0.15 17.39
CA LEU A 115 -13.63 0.91 17.67
C LEU A 115 -13.86 2.21 16.89
N TYR A 116 -14.67 2.18 15.82
CA TYR A 116 -15.04 3.38 15.06
C TYR A 116 -16.22 4.13 15.68
N GLU A 117 -16.89 3.55 16.67
CA GLU A 117 -18.04 4.17 17.33
C GLU A 117 -17.64 5.40 18.15
N PRO A 118 -18.56 6.36 18.39
CA PRO A 118 -18.28 7.56 19.18
C PRO A 118 -17.72 7.23 20.58
N GLY A 119 -16.66 7.93 20.97
CA GLY A 119 -15.96 7.73 22.24
C GLY A 119 -14.98 6.56 22.27
N GLN A 120 -14.76 5.87 21.15
CA GLN A 120 -13.82 4.77 21.02
C GLN A 120 -12.50 5.20 20.36
N LEU A 121 -11.51 4.30 20.38
CA LEU A 121 -10.14 4.60 19.97
C LEU A 121 -10.02 5.18 18.56
N LEU A 122 -10.83 4.68 17.61
CA LEU A 122 -10.76 5.02 16.19
C LEU A 122 -11.95 5.89 15.74
N GLU A 123 -12.63 6.60 16.65
CA GLU A 123 -13.82 7.42 16.33
C GLU A 123 -13.59 8.49 15.24
N ARG A 124 -12.33 8.89 15.02
CA ARG A 124 -11.93 9.86 13.99
C ARG A 124 -11.83 9.26 12.59
N ILE A 125 -11.85 7.93 12.49
CA ILE A 125 -11.73 7.18 11.25
C ILE A 125 -13.09 6.66 10.83
N THR A 126 -13.50 7.01 9.62
CA THR A 126 -14.64 6.38 8.93
C THR A 126 -14.11 5.36 7.92
N PRO A 127 -14.34 4.05 8.11
CA PRO A 127 -13.94 3.04 7.14
C PRO A 127 -14.85 3.07 5.92
N ILE A 128 -14.28 2.94 4.73
CA ILE A 128 -15.00 2.74 3.46
C ILE A 128 -14.50 1.41 2.89
N HIS A 129 -15.39 0.47 2.62
CA HIS A 129 -15.00 -0.83 2.09
C HIS A 129 -15.17 -0.88 0.57
N LEU A 130 -14.14 -1.37 -0.11
CA LEU A 130 -14.25 -1.69 -1.53
C LEU A 130 -15.27 -2.83 -1.74
N PRO A 131 -15.96 -2.86 -2.90
CA PRO A 131 -16.84 -3.96 -3.22
C PRO A 131 -16.04 -5.28 -3.33
N PRO A 132 -16.68 -6.44 -3.10
CA PRO A 132 -16.03 -7.74 -3.26
C PRO A 132 -15.35 -7.88 -4.63
N TYR A 133 -14.17 -8.50 -4.65
CA TYR A 133 -13.40 -8.80 -5.86
C TYR A 133 -12.95 -7.59 -6.69
N ALA A 134 -12.78 -6.42 -6.05
CA ALA A 134 -12.23 -5.21 -6.67
C ALA A 134 -10.84 -4.76 -6.14
N PRO A 135 -9.89 -5.66 -5.78
CA PRO A 135 -8.59 -5.27 -5.23
C PRO A 135 -7.79 -4.40 -6.21
N ASP A 136 -7.76 -4.76 -7.50
CA ASP A 136 -7.08 -4.02 -8.58
C ASP A 136 -7.49 -2.52 -8.70
N HIS A 137 -8.57 -2.12 -8.03
CA HIS A 137 -9.06 -0.75 -7.99
C HIS A 137 -8.58 0.07 -6.79
N ASN A 138 -7.86 -0.52 -5.85
CA ASN A 138 -7.27 0.17 -4.72
C ASN A 138 -5.98 0.90 -5.15
N PRO A 139 -5.93 2.25 -5.11
CA PRO A 139 -4.76 3.02 -5.56
C PRO A 139 -3.44 2.64 -4.88
N VAL A 140 -3.48 2.21 -3.62
CA VAL A 140 -2.26 1.81 -2.89
C VAL A 140 -1.63 0.52 -3.45
N GLU A 141 -2.40 -0.38 -4.07
CA GLU A 141 -1.84 -1.57 -4.73
C GLU A 141 -0.91 -1.21 -5.89
N HIS A 142 -1.19 -0.09 -6.56
CA HIS A 142 -0.34 0.42 -7.63
C HIS A 142 0.97 1.01 -7.10
N VAL A 143 0.96 1.57 -5.88
CA VAL A 143 2.18 1.94 -5.15
C VAL A 143 3.02 0.70 -4.88
N TRP A 144 2.40 -0.37 -4.37
CA TRP A 144 3.08 -1.64 -4.11
C TRP A 144 3.70 -2.22 -5.38
N ASN A 145 2.95 -2.22 -6.48
CA ASN A 145 3.46 -2.72 -7.75
C ASN A 145 4.66 -1.91 -8.25
N ALA A 146 4.60 -0.57 -8.19
CA ALA A 146 5.71 0.30 -8.55
C ALA A 146 6.95 0.05 -7.67
N ALA A 147 6.74 -0.11 -6.35
CA ALA A 147 7.82 -0.37 -5.41
C ALA A 147 8.46 -1.74 -5.59
N LYS A 148 7.65 -2.78 -5.83
CA LYS A 148 8.13 -4.12 -6.18
C LYS A 148 8.87 -4.13 -7.51
N SER A 149 8.38 -3.41 -8.52
CA SER A 149 9.10 -3.23 -9.80
C SER A 149 10.50 -2.63 -9.61
N ASN A 150 10.63 -1.64 -8.74
CA ASN A 150 11.92 -0.98 -8.51
C ASN A 150 12.96 -1.87 -7.81
N ILE A 151 12.53 -2.81 -6.97
CA ILE A 151 13.44 -3.75 -6.30
C ILE A 151 13.58 -5.09 -7.05
N ALA A 152 12.79 -5.31 -8.10
CA ALA A 152 12.82 -6.54 -8.88
C ALA A 152 14.16 -6.73 -9.60
N ASN A 153 14.45 -7.97 -9.98
CA ASN A 153 15.67 -8.38 -10.69
C ASN A 153 16.99 -8.14 -9.95
N ILE A 154 16.96 -7.69 -8.69
CA ILE A 154 18.14 -7.42 -7.86
C ILE A 154 18.05 -8.25 -6.59
N GLN A 155 18.96 -9.22 -6.43
CA GLN A 155 19.17 -9.89 -5.15
C GLN A 155 20.09 -9.04 -4.29
N ARG A 156 19.59 -8.65 -3.12
CA ARG A 156 20.36 -7.92 -2.10
C ARG A 156 21.00 -8.89 -1.11
N GLU A 157 22.00 -8.42 -0.39
CA GLU A 157 22.77 -9.27 0.53
C GLU A 157 21.98 -9.58 1.79
N THR A 158 21.17 -8.63 2.25
CA THR A 158 20.41 -8.76 3.49
C THR A 158 18.92 -8.39 3.35
N PRO A 159 18.03 -8.96 4.18
CA PRO A 159 16.62 -8.58 4.24
C PRO A 159 16.41 -7.09 4.49
N GLU A 160 17.23 -6.49 5.35
CA GLU A 160 17.17 -5.07 5.72
C GLU A 160 17.40 -4.17 4.50
N GLU A 161 18.32 -4.54 3.60
CA GLU A 161 18.53 -3.81 2.35
C GLU A 161 17.32 -3.90 1.42
N THR A 162 16.69 -5.08 1.30
CA THR A 162 15.49 -5.26 0.47
C THR A 162 14.32 -4.44 0.99
N PHE A 163 14.00 -4.58 2.27
CA PHE A 163 12.89 -3.89 2.89
C PHE A 163 13.15 -2.39 3.01
N GLY A 164 14.39 -1.98 3.29
CA GLY A 164 14.83 -0.60 3.28
C GLY A 164 14.69 0.04 1.91
N ALA A 165 15.15 -0.62 0.84
CA ALA A 165 15.01 -0.11 -0.53
C ALA A 165 13.54 0.06 -0.93
N PHE A 166 12.68 -0.87 -0.55
CA PHE A 166 11.24 -0.75 -0.75
C PHE A 166 10.66 0.45 0.02
N ALA A 167 10.94 0.55 1.31
CA ALA A 167 10.43 1.63 2.15
C ALA A 167 10.90 3.00 1.65
N SER A 168 12.19 3.14 1.33
CA SER A 168 12.76 4.38 0.78
C SER A 168 12.17 4.78 -0.57
N TYR A 169 11.87 3.81 -1.45
CA TYR A 169 11.18 4.07 -2.71
C TYR A 169 9.81 4.70 -2.46
N ILE A 170 9.08 4.23 -1.46
CA ILE A 170 7.72 4.69 -1.17
C ILE A 170 7.70 6.01 -0.41
N THR A 171 8.44 6.11 0.70
CA THR A 171 8.42 7.31 1.56
C THR A 171 9.15 8.50 0.93
N GLY A 172 10.04 8.24 -0.03
CA GLY A 172 10.82 9.26 -0.74
C GLY A 172 10.05 10.01 -1.83
N ARG A 173 8.76 9.73 -2.07
CA ARG A 173 8.00 10.40 -3.14
C ARG A 173 6.50 10.49 -2.94
N ALA A 174 5.88 11.24 -3.84
CA ALA A 174 4.44 11.28 -4.04
C ALA A 174 4.03 10.38 -5.23
N PHE A 175 2.87 9.75 -5.12
CA PHE A 175 2.24 8.92 -6.15
C PHE A 175 0.92 9.53 -6.54
N ASP A 176 0.82 10.06 -7.76
CA ASP A 176 -0.43 10.62 -8.26
C ASP A 176 -1.39 9.52 -8.73
N TYR A 177 -1.73 8.63 -7.80
CA TYR A 177 -2.70 7.57 -7.99
C TYR A 177 -3.96 7.93 -7.22
N ASP A 178 -5.09 7.78 -7.88
CA ASP A 178 -6.42 7.87 -7.27
C ASP A 178 -7.39 6.97 -8.05
N PHE A 179 -8.65 6.95 -7.66
CA PHE A 179 -9.64 6.08 -8.30
C PHE A 179 -9.94 6.43 -9.77
N GLU A 180 -9.55 7.61 -10.27
CA GLU A 180 -9.71 8.05 -11.65
C GLU A 180 -8.40 7.96 -12.46
N HIS A 181 -7.26 8.18 -11.80
CA HIS A 181 -5.91 8.22 -12.35
C HIS A 181 -5.06 7.04 -11.87
N LEU A 182 -5.52 5.82 -12.13
CA LEU A 182 -4.67 4.65 -11.93
C LEU A 182 -3.62 4.58 -13.05
N PRO A 183 -2.37 4.18 -12.75
CA PRO A 183 -1.38 4.02 -13.78
C PRO A 183 -1.88 2.98 -14.78
N LEU A 184 -1.72 3.27 -16.07
CA LEU A 184 -1.92 2.26 -17.10
C LEU A 184 -1.02 1.07 -16.75
N ARG A 185 -1.53 -0.17 -16.82
CA ARG A 185 -0.68 -1.37 -16.73
C ARG A 185 0.48 -1.17 -17.69
N GLU A 186 1.67 -0.92 -17.16
CA GLU A 186 2.84 -0.57 -17.96
C GLU A 186 3.11 -1.66 -18.98
N THR A 187 2.78 -1.35 -20.23
CA THR A 187 3.34 -1.99 -21.43
C THR A 187 4.38 -1.08 -22.07
N ARG A 188 4.67 0.08 -21.48
CA ARG A 188 5.66 1.04 -21.97
C ARG A 188 6.92 0.96 -21.14
N ASN A 189 7.93 0.39 -21.79
CA ASN A 189 9.31 0.34 -21.35
C ASN A 189 9.92 1.74 -21.46
N ASP A 190 10.38 2.30 -20.36
CA ASP A 190 11.31 3.42 -20.42
C ASP A 190 12.74 2.87 -20.61
N PHE A 191 13.35 3.34 -21.69
CA PHE A 191 14.69 3.00 -22.11
C PHE A 191 15.70 3.59 -21.14
N VAL A 192 16.50 2.75 -20.48
CA VAL A 192 17.75 3.20 -19.87
C VAL A 192 18.82 3.13 -20.97
N SER A 193 19.29 4.31 -21.40
CA SER A 193 20.44 4.49 -22.30
C SER A 193 21.76 4.30 -21.56
#